data_AF-A0A926RBX3-F1
#
_entry.id   AF-A0A926RBX3-F1
#
_cell.length_a   1.000
_cell.length_b   1.000
_cell.length_c   1.000
_cell.angle_alpha   90.00
_cell.angle_beta   90.00
_cell.angle_gamma   90.00
#
_symmetry.space_group_name_H-M   'P 1'
#
loop_
_entity.id
_entity.type
_entity.pdbx_description
1 polymer ?
#
loop_
_entity_poly.entity_id
_entity_poly.type
_entity_poly.pdbx_seq_one_letter_code
_entity_poly.pdbx_strand_id
1 'polypeptide(L)'
;MAKIYCKANNLGKGFITNADQENVTSLNVKGYPGNVWQVEDNTTGQAWITRVNGVSKTKAEAQTLVNTVVAQSQSDWDALPSDSFEKQNNILRPEAITITE
;
A
#
# COMPACT_ATOMS: atom_id res chain seq x y z
N MET A 1 -5.37 3.40 -18.30
CA MET A 1 -6.42 4.13 -17.56
C MET A 1 -5.71 4.98 -16.51
N ALA A 2 -6.25 6.15 -16.17
CA ALA A 2 -5.65 6.99 -15.14
C ALA A 2 -5.72 6.30 -13.76
N LYS A 3 -4.75 6.57 -12.89
CA LYS A 3 -4.65 5.99 -11.54
C LYS A 3 -4.76 7.08 -10.50
N ILE A 4 -5.44 6.77 -9.39
CA ILE A 4 -5.50 7.62 -8.20
C ILE A 4 -4.68 6.95 -7.11
N TYR A 5 -3.92 7.76 -6.38
CA TYR A 5 -3.21 7.32 -5.19
C TYR A 5 -3.86 7.97 -3.98
N CYS A 6 -4.06 7.20 -2.91
CA CYS A 6 -4.57 7.75 -1.67
C CYS A 6 -3.89 7.12 -0.46
N LYS A 7 -3.94 7.83 0.66
CA LYS A 7 -3.57 7.31 1.98
C LYS A 7 -4.85 7.03 2.75
N ALA A 8 -5.07 5.78 3.15
CA ALA A 8 -6.25 5.35 3.90
C ALA A 8 -5.84 4.32 4.94
N ASN A 9 -6.23 4.51 6.20
CA ASN A 9 -5.90 3.57 7.26
C ASN A 9 -6.65 2.26 7.07
N ASN A 10 -5.95 1.13 7.03
CA ASN A 10 -6.60 -0.17 6.89
C ASN A 10 -7.41 -0.50 8.17
N LEU A 11 -8.74 -0.48 8.05
CA LEU A 11 -9.66 -0.78 9.16
C LEU A 11 -9.97 -2.29 9.29
N GLY A 12 -9.31 -3.15 8.50
CA GLY A 12 -9.53 -4.59 8.52
C GLY A 12 -10.81 -4.99 7.78
N LYS A 13 -11.69 -5.73 8.46
CA LYS A 13 -12.90 -6.29 7.84
C LYS A 13 -13.80 -5.18 7.28
N GLY A 14 -14.16 -5.30 6.00
CA GLY A 14 -15.01 -4.31 5.32
C GLY A 14 -14.23 -3.19 4.62
N PHE A 15 -12.91 -3.13 4.75
CA PHE A 15 -12.08 -2.16 4.05
C PHE A 15 -12.08 -2.40 2.52
N ILE A 16 -11.85 -3.65 2.11
CA ILE A 16 -12.09 -4.16 0.76
C ILE A 16 -13.18 -5.23 0.88
N THR A 17 -14.25 -5.12 0.09
CA THR A 17 -15.37 -6.07 0.11
C THR A 17 -15.52 -6.79 -1.23
N ASN A 18 -16.08 -8.00 -1.23
CA ASN A 18 -16.40 -8.71 -2.47
C ASN A 18 -17.36 -7.91 -3.36
N ALA A 19 -18.26 -7.11 -2.77
CA ALA A 19 -19.14 -6.23 -3.53
C ALA A 19 -18.37 -5.14 -4.30
N ASP A 20 -17.19 -4.72 -3.82
CA ASP A 20 -16.29 -3.81 -4.54
C ASP A 20 -15.57 -4.52 -5.70
N GLN A 21 -15.39 -5.85 -5.62
CA GLN A 21 -14.82 -6.68 -6.70
C GLN A 21 -15.87 -7.17 -7.71
N GLU A 22 -17.11 -7.43 -7.28
CA GLU A 22 -18.18 -8.01 -8.11
C GLU A 22 -19.06 -6.96 -8.80
N ASN A 23 -19.15 -5.71 -8.30
CA ASN A 23 -19.96 -4.68 -8.95
C ASN A 23 -19.19 -3.93 -10.06
N VAL A 24 -19.33 -4.46 -11.28
CA VAL A 24 -19.42 -3.76 -12.59
C VAL A 24 -18.18 -2.97 -13.07
N THR A 25 -17.19 -2.66 -12.23
CA THR A 25 -15.93 -2.03 -12.67
C THR A 25 -14.80 -2.53 -11.79
N SER A 26 -13.96 -3.43 -12.32
CA SER A 26 -12.88 -4.10 -11.60
C SER A 26 -12.08 -3.14 -10.72
N LEU A 27 -12.40 -3.09 -9.43
CA LEU A 27 -11.67 -2.27 -8.46
C LEU A 27 -10.29 -2.91 -8.25
N ASN A 28 -9.30 -2.50 -9.05
CA ASN A 28 -7.93 -2.96 -8.94
C ASN A 28 -7.21 -2.15 -7.85
N VAL A 29 -7.49 -2.48 -6.60
CA VAL A 29 -6.83 -1.88 -5.44
C VAL A 29 -5.50 -2.57 -5.21
N LYS A 30 -4.41 -1.83 -5.32
CA LYS A 30 -3.08 -2.29 -4.89
C LYS A 30 -2.69 -1.59 -3.60
N GLY A 31 -2.35 -2.39 -2.60
CA GLY A 31 -1.86 -1.90 -1.31
C GLY A 31 -0.34 -1.84 -1.27
N TYR A 32 0.18 -0.75 -0.71
CA TYR A 32 1.60 -0.52 -0.49
C TYR A 32 1.87 -0.21 0.99
N PRO A 33 3.12 -0.38 1.47
CA PRO A 33 3.50 0.02 2.82
C PRO A 33 3.16 1.48 3.14
N GLY A 34 2.85 1.76 4.40
CA GLY A 34 2.49 3.11 4.83
C GLY A 34 1.05 3.51 4.56
N ASN A 35 0.14 2.54 4.44
CA ASN A 35 -1.29 2.77 4.20
C ASN A 35 -1.55 3.50 2.88
N VAL A 36 -0.69 3.25 1.88
CA VAL A 36 -0.79 3.82 0.54
C VAL A 36 -1.53 2.84 -0.37
N TRP A 37 -2.52 3.35 -1.10
CA TRP A 37 -3.37 2.57 -1.97
C TRP A 37 -3.42 3.19 -3.36
N GLN A 38 -3.24 2.36 -4.38
CA GLN A 38 -3.45 2.70 -5.77
C GLN A 38 -4.79 2.11 -6.22
N VAL A 39 -5.62 2.94 -6.84
CA VAL A 39 -6.90 2.53 -7.42
C VAL A 39 -7.05 3.09 -8.83
N GLU A 40 -7.92 2.47 -9.63
CA GLU A 40 -8.29 3.00 -10.94
C GLU A 40 -9.09 4.30 -10.80
N ASP A 41 -8.87 5.25 -11.71
CA ASP A 41 -9.69 6.46 -11.81
C ASP A 41 -11.01 6.16 -12.52
N ASN A 42 -11.93 5.55 -11.78
CA ASN A 42 -13.30 5.30 -12.18
C ASN A 42 -14.26 5.59 -11.02
N THR A 43 -15.56 5.61 -11.32
CA THR A 43 -16.61 5.92 -10.33
C THR A 43 -16.52 5.02 -9.10
N THR A 44 -16.21 3.73 -9.28
CA THR A 44 -16.07 2.76 -8.18
C THR A 44 -14.84 3.06 -7.32
N GLY A 45 -13.70 3.42 -7.93
CA GLY A 45 -12.47 3.85 -7.27
C GLY A 45 -12.68 5.09 -6.41
N GLN A 46 -13.34 6.11 -6.97
CA GLN A 46 -13.67 7.35 -6.25
C GLN A 46 -14.65 7.11 -5.08
N ALA A 47 -15.67 6.27 -5.30
CA ALA A 47 -16.61 5.86 -4.24
C ALA A 47 -15.90 5.10 -3.12
N TRP A 48 -14.96 4.21 -3.46
CA TRP A 48 -14.15 3.49 -2.48
C TRP A 48 -13.27 4.44 -1.66
N ILE A 49 -12.52 5.36 -2.31
CA ILE A 49 -11.70 6.37 -1.61
C ILE A 49 -12.55 7.15 -0.61
N THR A 50 -13.73 7.61 -1.04
CA THR A 50 -14.65 8.36 -0.17
C THR A 50 -15.10 7.50 1.02
N ARG A 51 -15.48 6.23 0.77
CA ARG A 51 -15.93 5.30 1.81
C ARG A 51 -14.84 5.01 2.85
N VAL A 52 -13.59 4.91 2.44
CA VAL A 52 -12.46 4.64 3.35
C VAL A 52 -11.84 5.91 3.94
N ASN A 53 -12.45 7.09 3.72
CA ASN A 53 -11.91 8.39 4.08
C ASN A 53 -10.45 8.57 3.59
N GLY A 54 -10.17 8.12 2.38
CA GLY A 54 -8.86 8.17 1.76
C GLY A 54 -8.48 9.61 1.39
N VAL A 55 -7.26 9.99 1.73
CA VAL A 55 -6.69 11.29 1.36
C VAL A 55 -5.96 11.15 0.04
N SER A 56 -6.44 11.82 -1.00
CA SER A 56 -5.80 11.82 -2.32
C SER A 56 -4.37 12.34 -2.27
N LYS A 57 -3.48 11.67 -3.00
CA LYS A 57 -2.05 11.95 -3.10
C LYS A 57 -1.59 11.87 -4.54
N THR A 58 -0.52 12.59 -4.84
CA THR A 58 0.22 12.39 -6.08
C THR A 58 1.03 11.10 -6.02
N LYS A 59 1.41 10.56 -7.18
CA LYS A 59 2.32 9.40 -7.26
C LYS A 59 3.62 9.64 -6.51
N ALA A 60 4.19 10.85 -6.62
CA ALA A 60 5.43 11.21 -5.96
C ALA A 60 5.28 11.20 -4.44
N GLU A 61 4.22 11.80 -3.89
CA GLU A 61 3.96 11.76 -2.45
C GLU A 61 3.71 10.32 -1.95
N ALA A 62 2.95 9.54 -2.71
CA ALA A 62 2.71 8.13 -2.40
C ALA A 62 4.02 7.34 -2.37
N GLN A 63 4.90 7.56 -3.37
CA GLN A 63 6.21 6.94 -3.44
C GLN A 63 7.11 7.34 -2.26
N THR A 64 7.10 8.61 -1.87
CA THR A 64 7.84 9.08 -0.70
C THR A 64 7.39 8.36 0.57
N LEU A 65 6.08 8.20 0.79
CA LEU A 65 5.54 7.48 1.95
C LEU A 65 5.98 6.01 1.97
N VAL A 66 5.89 5.33 0.83
CA VAL A 66 6.34 3.94 0.70
C VAL A 66 7.83 3.83 0.99
N ASN A 67 8.64 4.72 0.41
CA ASN A 67 10.09 4.75 0.63
C ASN A 67 10.44 4.97 2.11
N THR A 68 9.75 5.88 2.80
CA THR A 68 9.96 6.13 4.22
C THR A 68 9.71 4.87 5.05
N VAL A 69 8.60 4.16 4.78
CA VAL A 69 8.28 2.94 5.54
C VAL A 69 9.24 1.80 5.22
N VAL A 70 9.61 1.61 3.94
CA VAL A 70 10.58 0.60 3.54
C VAL A 70 11.96 0.90 4.14
N ALA A 71 12.40 2.15 4.14
CA ALA A 71 13.67 2.55 4.75
C ALA A 71 13.67 2.28 6.26
N GLN A 72 12.54 2.49 6.94
CA GLN A 72 12.40 2.14 8.35
C GLN A 72 12.50 0.62 8.56
N SER A 73 11.73 -0.19 7.82
CA SER A 73 11.80 -1.65 7.90
C SER A 73 13.20 -2.20 7.60
N GLN A 74 13.90 -1.57 6.66
CA GLN A 74 15.29 -1.88 6.34
C GLN A 74 16.23 -1.55 7.50
N SER A 75 16.09 -0.37 8.10
CA SER A 75 16.86 0.03 9.29
C SER A 75 16.61 -0.92 10.47
N ASP A 76 15.36 -1.34 10.67
CA ASP A 76 14.98 -2.27 11.73
C ASP A 76 15.64 -3.64 11.49
N TRP A 77 15.65 -4.13 10.25
CA TRP A 77 16.33 -5.37 9.87
C TRP A 77 17.86 -5.27 10.03
N ASP A 78 18.44 -4.15 9.63
CA ASP A 78 19.88 -3.89 9.76
C ASP A 78 20.29 -3.86 11.24
N ALA A 79 19.42 -3.32 12.11
CA ALA A 79 19.61 -3.27 13.56
C ALA A 79 19.42 -4.61 14.29
N LEU A 80 18.83 -5.63 13.66
CA LEU A 80 18.70 -6.96 14.27
C LEU A 80 20.08 -7.57 14.56
N PRO A 81 20.26 -8.26 15.70
CA PRO A 81 21.51 -8.94 15.99
C PRO A 81 21.71 -10.10 15.00
N SER A 82 22.97 -10.47 14.75
CA SER A 82 23.32 -11.49 13.74
C SER A 82 22.75 -12.87 14.04
N ASP A 83 22.47 -13.16 15.31
CA ASP A 83 21.87 -14.40 15.81
C ASP A 83 20.33 -14.32 15.95
N SER A 84 19.71 -13.25 15.46
CA SER A 84 18.24 -13.16 15.38
C SER A 84 17.65 -14.27 14.52
N PHE A 85 16.42 -14.70 14.85
CA PHE A 85 15.69 -15.71 14.09
C PHE A 85 15.61 -15.35 12.60
N GLU A 86 15.38 -14.07 12.30
CA GLU A 86 15.27 -13.54 10.94
C GLU A 86 16.56 -13.76 10.15
N LYS A 87 17.72 -13.40 10.73
CA LYS A 87 19.02 -13.56 10.08
C LYS A 87 19.47 -15.02 10.03
N GLN A 88 19.15 -15.82 11.04
CA GLN A 88 19.45 -17.26 11.07
C GLN A 88 18.64 -18.06 10.07
N ASN A 89 17.40 -17.66 9.78
CA ASN A 89 16.52 -18.34 8.81
C ASN A 89 16.59 -17.71 7.41
N ASN A 90 17.64 -16.93 7.10
CA ASN A 90 17.84 -16.26 5.82
C ASN A 90 16.60 -15.46 5.36
N ILE A 91 15.86 -14.84 6.28
CA ILE A 91 14.81 -13.92 5.91
C ILE A 91 15.47 -12.69 5.28
N LEU A 92 15.19 -12.50 3.99
CA LEU A 92 15.83 -11.45 3.20
C LEU A 92 15.43 -10.06 3.72
N ARG A 93 16.41 -9.16 3.70
CA ARG A 93 16.20 -7.74 3.95
C ARG A 93 15.16 -7.18 2.98
N PRO A 94 14.21 -6.34 3.44
CA PRO A 94 13.22 -5.73 2.56
C PRO A 94 13.85 -4.95 1.39
N GLU A 95 13.36 -5.17 0.18
CA GLU A 95 13.79 -4.44 -1.01
C GLU A 95 13.00 -3.12 -1.21
N ALA A 96 13.55 -2.22 -2.02
CA ALA A 96 12.86 -0.99 -2.40
C ALA A 96 11.62 -1.29 -3.26
N ILE A 97 10.52 -0.61 -2.98
CA ILE A 97 9.25 -0.80 -3.71
C ILE A 97 8.97 0.43 -4.56
N THR A 98 8.79 0.23 -5.87
CA THR A 98 8.40 1.29 -6.81
C THR A 98 6.94 1.15 -7.20
N ILE A 99 6.17 2.24 -7.07
CA ILE A 99 4.78 2.31 -7.50
C ILE A 99 4.73 2.46 -9.02
N THR A 100 4.27 1.41 -9.71
CA THR A 100 4.11 1.37 -11.17
C THR A 100 2.76 1.96 -11.59
N GLU A 101 2.70 2.57 -12.78
CA GLU A 101 1.47 3.11 -13.37
C GLU A 101 0.54 2.03 -13.93
#